data_AF-A0A652KC12-F1
#
_entry.id   AF-A0A652KC12-F1
#
_cell.length_a   1.000
_cell.length_b   1.000
_cell.length_c   1.000
_cell.angle_alpha   90.00
_cell.angle_beta   90.00
_cell.angle_gamma   90.00
#
_symmetry.space_group_name_H-M   'P 1'
#
loop_
_entity.id
_entity.type
_entity.pdbx_description
1 polymer ?
#
loop_
_entity_poly.entity_id
_entity_poly.type
_entity_poly.pdbx_seq_one_letter_code
_entity_poly.pdbx_strand_id
1 'polypeptide(L)'
;MPPSVLEQLSAGALDWLVGNLDHFDPFPATVPSAHHARAKAALELGLLCHRAARPDGVPDPLAPATALVRKLWQDPDFPRLFEDSPAYASTYRLVYAALAPDGIDTTPCRQALAELDPAFLLPEGKSPYLRVEVRYYADMAGVRHGIEPYAALLPRSPLLAFRAAAPPSPGVPAAPLTVPQAYALTHTAFYLGDFGRADPGLSGTDLAHARSLTHAMLRHCVAEDLWDLAAELVLTQFVLGEDPLRTPAGTAAVESLARAQRPDGALPGRSAALAAAPGAPAGEFFRSAYHTTLVTALMASIVTSPRRLP
;
A
#
# COMPACT_ATOMS: atom_id res chain seq x y z
N MET A 1 8.85 -16.77 -24.01
CA MET A 1 8.27 -15.45 -24.31
C MET A 1 9.04 -14.42 -23.49
N PRO A 2 9.30 -13.21 -24.00
CA PRO A 2 9.90 -12.15 -23.19
C PRO A 2 8.99 -11.80 -22.01
N PRO A 3 9.54 -11.41 -20.85
CA PRO A 3 8.73 -10.99 -19.71
C PRO A 3 7.92 -9.74 -20.09
N SER A 4 6.66 -9.70 -19.65
CA SER A 4 5.79 -8.53 -19.77
C SER A 4 6.37 -7.33 -19.00
N VAL A 5 5.89 -6.12 -19.33
CA VAL A 5 6.33 -4.90 -18.65
C VAL A 5 6.08 -4.94 -17.13
N LEU A 6 4.99 -5.58 -16.68
CA LEU A 6 4.69 -5.75 -15.26
C LEU A 6 5.66 -6.74 -14.59
N GLU A 7 6.00 -7.85 -15.27
CA GLU A 7 6.99 -8.79 -14.73
C GLU A 7 8.38 -8.13 -14.60
N GLN A 8 8.77 -7.30 -15.57
CA GLN A 8 10.03 -6.53 -15.51
C GLN A 8 10.02 -5.50 -14.38
N LEU A 9 8.95 -4.71 -14.28
CA LEU A 9 8.76 -3.74 -13.19
C LEU A 9 8.84 -4.42 -11.82
N SER A 10 8.12 -5.54 -11.66
CA SER A 10 8.10 -6.31 -10.43
C SER A 10 9.49 -6.85 -10.10
N ALA A 11 10.18 -7.48 -11.05
CA ALA A 11 11.49 -8.06 -10.82
C ALA A 11 12.52 -7.00 -10.40
N GLY A 12 12.62 -5.89 -11.14
CA GLY A 12 13.54 -4.80 -10.79
C GLY A 12 13.24 -4.20 -9.42
N ALA A 13 11.96 -3.95 -9.11
CA ALA A 13 11.58 -3.37 -7.82
C ALA A 13 11.88 -4.33 -6.66
N LEU A 14 11.60 -5.63 -6.81
CA LEU A 14 11.91 -6.65 -5.81
C LEU A 14 13.43 -6.79 -5.60
N ASP A 15 14.21 -6.84 -6.68
CA ASP A 15 15.67 -6.91 -6.61
C ASP A 15 16.25 -5.71 -5.85
N TRP A 16 15.75 -4.51 -6.12
CA TRP A 16 16.18 -3.31 -5.39
C TRP A 16 15.81 -3.38 -3.91
N LEU A 17 14.58 -3.78 -3.56
CA LEU A 17 14.13 -3.89 -2.17
C LEU A 17 14.99 -4.89 -1.38
N VAL A 18 15.25 -6.07 -1.97
CA VAL A 18 16.09 -7.11 -1.37
C VAL A 18 17.55 -6.65 -1.24
N GLY A 19 18.06 -5.91 -2.22
CA GLY A 19 19.40 -5.34 -2.18
C GLY A 19 19.59 -4.23 -1.13
N ASN A 20 18.50 -3.71 -0.55
CA ASN A 20 18.52 -2.58 0.39
C ASN A 20 17.93 -2.92 1.78
N LEU A 21 17.88 -4.20 2.16
CA LEU A 21 17.29 -4.66 3.42
C LEU A 21 17.91 -4.03 4.68
N ASP A 22 19.19 -3.67 4.66
CA ASP A 22 19.86 -2.98 5.77
C ASP A 22 19.22 -1.63 6.12
N HIS A 23 18.53 -1.00 5.17
CA HIS A 23 17.81 0.25 5.38
C HIS A 23 16.40 0.04 5.97
N PHE A 24 15.90 -1.19 5.98
CA PHE A 24 14.64 -1.56 6.64
C PHE A 24 14.85 -1.97 8.10
N ASP A 25 16.04 -2.38 8.52
CA ASP A 25 16.33 -2.69 9.93
C ASP A 25 16.43 -1.38 10.75
N PRO A 26 15.54 -1.14 11.72
CA PRO A 26 15.54 0.09 12.51
C PRO A 26 16.60 0.12 13.61
N PHE A 27 17.12 -1.03 14.06
CA PHE A 27 17.98 -1.11 15.25
C PHE A 27 19.42 -0.57 15.08
N PRO A 28 20.06 -0.65 13.90
CA PRO A 28 21.39 -0.08 13.70
C PRO A 28 21.46 1.46 13.70
N ALA A 29 20.32 2.17 13.66
CA ALA A 29 20.33 3.62 13.54
C ALA A 29 20.70 4.31 14.88
N THR A 30 21.43 5.42 14.81
CA THR A 30 21.92 6.16 15.98
C THR A 30 21.04 7.33 16.40
N VAL A 31 19.93 7.58 15.68
CA VAL A 31 19.04 8.73 15.89
C VAL A 31 17.58 8.24 16.00
N PRO A 32 16.81 8.61 17.05
CA PRO A 32 15.44 8.13 17.27
C PRO A 32 14.46 8.37 16.11
N SER A 33 14.51 9.55 15.48
CA SER A 33 13.65 9.85 14.32
C SER A 33 13.91 8.95 13.11
N ALA A 34 15.13 8.40 12.99
CA ALA A 34 15.45 7.41 11.96
C ALA A 34 14.89 6.02 12.31
N HIS A 35 14.72 5.70 13.59
CA HIS A 35 14.10 4.44 14.04
C HIS A 35 12.65 4.35 13.60
N HIS A 36 11.86 5.39 13.86
CA HIS A 36 10.44 5.41 13.47
C HIS A 36 10.25 5.28 11.95
N ALA A 37 11.01 6.04 11.16
CA ALA A 37 10.91 5.99 9.70
C ALA A 37 11.26 4.61 9.13
N ARG A 38 12.28 3.95 9.69
CA ARG A 38 12.66 2.58 9.29
C ARG A 38 11.67 1.55 9.78
N ALA A 39 11.13 1.69 11.00
CA ALA A 39 10.09 0.82 11.52
C ALA A 39 8.83 0.88 10.63
N LYS A 40 8.44 2.08 10.17
CA LYS A 40 7.37 2.24 9.17
C LYS A 40 7.71 1.54 7.86
N ALA A 41 8.93 1.72 7.33
CA ALA A 41 9.35 1.03 6.12
C ALA A 41 9.30 -0.50 6.28
N ALA A 42 9.68 -1.03 7.46
CA ALA A 42 9.58 -2.44 7.78
C ALA A 42 8.13 -2.95 7.88
N LEU A 43 7.18 -2.14 8.37
CA LEU A 43 5.75 -2.46 8.30
C LEU A 43 5.25 -2.58 6.86
N GLU A 44 5.63 -1.63 6.00
CA GLU A 44 5.29 -1.67 4.57
C GLU A 44 5.92 -2.91 3.89
N LEU A 45 7.16 -3.27 4.24
CA LEU A 45 7.81 -4.50 3.76
C LEU A 45 7.07 -5.75 4.24
N GLY A 46 6.60 -5.76 5.49
CA GLY A 46 5.75 -6.81 6.04
C GLY A 46 4.46 -6.98 5.24
N LEU A 47 3.80 -5.88 4.85
CA LEU A 47 2.62 -5.91 3.98
C LEU A 47 2.95 -6.52 2.62
N LEU A 48 4.05 -6.12 1.98
CA LEU A 48 4.49 -6.71 0.71
C LEU A 48 4.69 -8.23 0.86
N CYS A 49 5.45 -8.67 1.87
CA CYS A 49 5.70 -10.09 2.12
C CYS A 49 4.40 -10.86 2.38
N HIS A 50 3.49 -10.31 3.19
CA HIS A 50 2.19 -10.91 3.47
C HIS A 50 1.33 -11.06 2.21
N ARG A 51 1.33 -10.05 1.32
CA ARG A 51 0.50 -10.04 0.10
C ARG A 51 1.11 -10.87 -1.03
N ALA A 52 2.43 -10.96 -1.08
CA ALA A 52 3.18 -11.72 -2.06
C ALA A 52 3.42 -13.19 -1.64
N ALA A 53 3.05 -13.57 -0.40
CA ALA A 53 3.21 -14.93 0.11
C ALA A 53 2.65 -15.97 -0.88
N ARG A 54 3.53 -16.89 -1.31
CA ARG A 54 3.22 -17.95 -2.28
C ARG A 54 3.08 -19.29 -1.55
N PRO A 55 2.36 -20.27 -2.14
CA PRO A 55 2.37 -21.64 -1.63
C PRO A 55 3.79 -22.24 -1.60
N ASP A 56 4.00 -23.18 -0.70
CA ASP A 56 5.28 -23.87 -0.51
C ASP A 56 5.83 -24.48 -1.81
N GLY A 57 7.14 -24.38 -2.02
CA GLY A 57 7.85 -25.00 -3.14
C GLY A 57 8.03 -24.12 -4.38
N VAL A 58 7.50 -22.89 -4.40
CA VAL A 58 7.79 -21.90 -5.45
C VAL A 58 8.96 -21.01 -4.98
N PRO A 59 10.00 -20.78 -5.80
CA PRO A 59 11.06 -19.83 -5.46
C PRO A 59 10.48 -18.47 -5.08
N ASP A 60 10.80 -18.01 -3.87
CA ASP A 60 10.33 -16.72 -3.35
C ASP A 60 11.44 -15.67 -3.46
N PRO A 61 11.35 -14.69 -4.38
CA PRO A 61 12.31 -13.60 -4.47
C PRO A 61 12.35 -12.77 -3.18
N LEU A 62 11.29 -12.80 -2.36
CA LEU A 62 11.21 -12.09 -1.09
C LEU A 62 11.72 -12.91 0.09
N ALA A 63 12.28 -14.11 -0.09
CA ALA A 63 12.74 -14.94 1.04
C ALA A 63 13.68 -14.19 2.02
N PRO A 64 14.66 -13.37 1.57
CA PRO A 64 15.47 -12.56 2.48
C PRO A 64 14.67 -11.49 3.21
N ALA A 65 13.72 -10.84 2.54
CA ALA A 65 12.84 -9.83 3.13
C ALA A 65 11.91 -10.46 4.18
N THR A 66 11.30 -11.61 3.87
CA THR A 66 10.49 -12.40 4.80
C THR A 66 11.30 -12.79 6.03
N ALA A 67 12.56 -13.21 5.86
CA ALA A 67 13.44 -13.52 6.98
C ALA A 67 13.70 -12.30 7.89
N LEU A 68 13.94 -11.12 7.31
CA LEU A 68 14.07 -9.87 8.07
C LEU A 68 12.78 -9.53 8.82
N VAL A 69 11.62 -9.56 8.15
CA VAL A 69 10.32 -9.29 8.77
C VAL A 69 10.07 -10.23 9.95
N ARG A 70 10.33 -11.54 9.79
CA ARG A 70 10.22 -12.52 10.89
C ARG A 70 11.13 -12.18 12.06
N LYS A 71 12.39 -11.81 11.80
CA LYS A 71 13.34 -11.38 12.84
C LYS A 71 12.78 -10.17 13.60
N LEU A 72 12.34 -9.13 12.89
CA LEU A 72 11.81 -7.91 13.51
C LEU A 72 10.55 -8.18 14.33
N TRP A 73 9.67 -9.07 13.86
CA TRP A 73 8.44 -9.43 14.58
C TRP A 73 8.67 -10.25 15.86
N GLN A 74 9.86 -10.85 16.01
CA GLN A 74 10.27 -11.55 17.22
C GLN A 74 11.04 -10.65 18.19
N ASP A 75 11.38 -9.43 17.78
CA ASP A 75 12.06 -8.47 18.63
C ASP A 75 11.01 -7.72 19.50
N PRO A 76 11.08 -7.83 20.84
CA PRO A 76 10.11 -7.17 21.73
C PRO A 76 10.19 -5.64 21.71
N ASP A 77 11.30 -5.07 21.23
CA ASP A 77 11.47 -3.61 21.15
C ASP A 77 10.94 -3.04 19.83
N PHE A 78 10.72 -3.86 18.80
CA PHE A 78 10.19 -3.40 17.51
C PHE A 78 8.84 -2.66 17.63
N PRO A 79 7.79 -3.18 18.29
CA PRO A 79 6.52 -2.46 18.42
C PRO A 79 6.63 -1.15 19.24
N ARG A 80 7.65 -1.01 20.08
CA ARG A 80 7.88 0.22 20.88
C ARG A 80 8.38 1.37 20.03
N LEU A 81 9.01 1.10 18.89
CA LEU A 81 9.48 2.13 17.95
C LEU A 81 8.33 2.98 17.35
N PHE A 82 7.08 2.53 17.49
CA PHE A 82 5.91 3.29 17.06
C PHE A 82 5.42 4.31 18.10
N GLU A 83 5.89 4.23 19.35
CA GLU A 83 5.54 5.16 20.43
C GLU A 83 6.08 6.58 20.17
N ASP A 84 7.17 6.68 19.41
CA ASP A 84 7.77 7.94 18.96
C ASP A 84 6.83 8.78 18.07
N SER A 85 5.71 8.20 17.63
CA SER A 85 4.66 8.90 16.87
C SER A 85 3.27 8.67 17.49
N PRO A 86 2.92 9.38 18.58
CA PRO A 86 1.69 9.16 19.34
C PRO A 86 0.39 9.19 18.51
N ALA A 87 0.35 10.03 17.47
CA ALA A 87 -0.82 10.15 16.59
C ALA A 87 -1.12 8.88 15.76
N TYR A 88 -0.11 8.02 15.56
CA TYR A 88 -0.21 6.83 14.71
C TYR A 88 0.13 5.54 15.46
N ALA A 89 0.56 5.61 16.72
CA ALA A 89 1.01 4.46 17.50
C ALA A 89 -0.02 3.33 17.53
N SER A 90 -1.30 3.62 17.80
CA SER A 90 -2.37 2.62 17.81
C SER A 90 -2.59 1.96 16.44
N THR A 91 -2.52 2.75 15.36
CA THR A 91 -2.60 2.21 13.99
C THR A 91 -1.43 1.29 13.71
N TYR A 92 -0.20 1.70 14.00
CA TYR A 92 0.98 0.88 13.75
C TYR A 92 1.02 -0.39 14.60
N ARG A 93 0.60 -0.35 15.86
CA ARG A 93 0.45 -1.55 16.71
C ARG A 93 -0.59 -2.53 16.14
N LEU A 94 -1.73 -2.02 15.66
CA LEU A 94 -2.75 -2.85 15.04
C LEU A 94 -2.24 -3.50 13.75
N VAL A 95 -1.58 -2.72 12.88
CA VAL A 95 -0.97 -3.20 11.64
C VAL A 95 0.14 -4.22 11.91
N TYR A 96 1.00 -3.96 12.88
CA TYR A 96 2.04 -4.89 13.34
C TYR A 96 1.43 -6.25 13.71
N ALA A 97 0.40 -6.26 14.55
CA ALA A 97 -0.24 -7.50 14.96
C ALA A 97 -0.97 -8.20 13.80
N ALA A 98 -1.64 -7.44 12.92
CA ALA A 98 -2.36 -7.97 11.77
C ALA A 98 -1.43 -8.63 10.73
N LEU A 99 -0.23 -8.09 10.55
CA LEU A 99 0.75 -8.56 9.57
C LEU A 99 1.75 -9.58 10.13
N ALA A 100 1.48 -10.17 11.30
CA ALA A 100 2.34 -11.17 11.91
C ALA A 100 2.59 -12.35 10.94
N PRO A 101 3.87 -12.66 10.60
CA PRO A 101 4.18 -13.81 9.76
C PRO A 101 3.72 -15.15 10.37
N ASP A 102 3.30 -16.09 9.53
CA ASP A 102 2.84 -17.40 10.01
C ASP A 102 3.93 -18.17 10.77
N GLY A 103 3.57 -18.86 11.85
CA GLY A 103 4.50 -19.74 12.59
C GLY A 103 5.61 -19.01 13.37
N ILE A 104 5.42 -17.73 13.73
CA ILE A 104 6.25 -17.05 14.73
C ILE A 104 5.62 -17.15 16.13
N ASP A 105 6.37 -16.83 17.20
CA ASP A 105 5.75 -16.59 18.50
C ASP A 105 4.93 -15.29 18.44
N THR A 106 3.61 -15.41 18.62
CA THR A 106 2.66 -14.28 18.58
C THR A 106 2.47 -13.60 19.95
N THR A 107 3.25 -13.98 20.98
CA THR A 107 3.21 -13.34 22.30
C THR A 107 3.46 -11.83 22.23
N PRO A 108 4.48 -11.31 21.50
CA PRO A 108 4.68 -9.87 21.36
C PRO A 108 3.49 -9.16 20.67
N CYS A 109 2.88 -9.81 19.66
CA CYS A 109 1.69 -9.27 18.99
C CYS A 109 0.50 -9.16 19.96
N ARG A 110 0.25 -10.18 20.79
CA ARG A 110 -0.81 -10.13 21.80
C ARG A 110 -0.57 -9.05 22.85
N GLN A 111 0.68 -8.82 23.25
CA GLN A 111 1.05 -7.75 24.17
C GLN A 111 0.79 -6.37 23.54
N ALA A 112 1.26 -6.15 22.31
CA ALA A 112 1.02 -4.90 21.58
C ALA A 112 -0.48 -4.60 21.40
N LEU A 113 -1.30 -5.62 21.15
CA LEU A 113 -2.77 -5.49 21.08
C LEU A 113 -3.41 -5.15 22.43
N ALA A 114 -2.88 -5.69 23.53
CA ALA A 114 -3.39 -5.40 24.88
C ALA A 114 -3.13 -3.94 25.31
N GLU A 115 -2.16 -3.27 24.68
CA GLU A 115 -1.84 -1.86 24.90
C GLU A 115 -2.66 -0.90 24.02
N LEU A 116 -3.52 -1.40 23.13
CA LEU A 116 -4.41 -0.55 22.35
C LEU A 116 -5.46 0.10 23.25
N ASP A 117 -5.65 1.41 23.08
CA ASP A 117 -6.81 2.10 23.65
C ASP A 117 -8.09 1.45 23.11
N PRO A 118 -9.00 0.91 23.95
CA PRO A 118 -10.26 0.33 23.48
C PRO A 118 -11.10 1.31 22.62
N ALA A 119 -11.02 2.62 22.87
CA ALA A 119 -11.69 3.64 22.06
C ALA A 119 -11.13 3.72 20.63
N PHE A 120 -9.90 3.28 20.39
CA PHE A 120 -9.34 3.17 19.05
C PHE A 120 -10.10 2.15 18.19
N LEU A 121 -10.68 1.12 18.79
CA LEU A 121 -11.43 0.07 18.06
C LEU A 121 -12.92 0.41 17.89
N LEU A 122 -13.34 1.62 18.25
CA LEU A 122 -14.72 2.12 18.11
C LEU A 122 -14.81 3.19 16.99
N PRO A 123 -15.99 3.44 16.39
CA PRO A 123 -16.11 4.32 15.22
C PRO A 123 -15.98 5.83 15.54
N GLU A 124 -16.12 6.22 16.81
CA GLU A 124 -16.13 7.61 17.25
C GLU A 124 -14.83 8.33 16.88
N GLY A 125 -14.95 9.59 16.45
CA GLY A 125 -13.81 10.43 16.06
C GLY A 125 -13.13 10.05 14.73
N LYS A 126 -13.53 8.95 14.08
CA LYS A 126 -12.89 8.45 12.84
C LYS A 126 -13.69 8.83 11.60
N SER A 127 -12.96 9.27 10.57
CA SER A 127 -13.52 9.41 9.21
C SER A 127 -13.93 8.04 8.64
N PRO A 128 -14.80 7.98 7.63
CA PRO A 128 -15.15 6.72 6.98
C PRO A 128 -13.94 5.93 6.46
N TYR A 129 -12.93 6.63 5.93
CA TYR A 129 -11.65 6.04 5.53
C TYR A 129 -10.96 5.32 6.70
N LEU A 130 -10.75 6.02 7.83
CA LEU A 130 -10.08 5.44 9.00
C LEU A 130 -10.87 4.30 9.62
N ARG A 131 -12.20 4.32 9.54
CA ARG A 131 -13.04 3.19 9.98
C ARG A 131 -12.79 1.94 9.12
N VAL A 132 -12.72 2.09 7.79
CA VAL A 132 -12.39 0.98 6.89
C VAL A 132 -10.99 0.42 7.21
N GLU A 133 -10.00 1.28 7.38
CA GLU A 133 -8.62 0.88 7.73
C GLU A 133 -8.54 0.12 9.06
N VAL A 134 -9.11 0.69 10.13
CA VAL A 134 -9.11 0.07 11.47
C VAL A 134 -9.84 -1.26 11.45
N ARG A 135 -11.00 -1.32 10.80
CA ARG A 135 -11.76 -2.57 10.66
C ARG A 135 -10.94 -3.63 9.94
N TYR A 136 -10.32 -3.28 8.81
CA TYR A 136 -9.55 -4.22 8.01
C TYR A 136 -8.43 -4.89 8.81
N TYR A 137 -7.60 -4.11 9.50
CA TYR A 137 -6.53 -4.67 10.31
C TYR A 137 -7.03 -5.33 11.59
N ALA A 138 -8.15 -4.90 12.19
CA ALA A 138 -8.74 -5.57 13.34
C ALA A 138 -9.34 -6.94 12.97
N ASP A 139 -10.04 -7.04 11.84
CA ASP A 139 -10.53 -8.30 11.27
C ASP A 139 -9.35 -9.25 11.02
N MET A 140 -8.26 -8.75 10.41
CA MET A 140 -7.06 -9.53 10.11
C MET A 140 -6.31 -9.99 11.37
N ALA A 141 -6.20 -9.13 12.39
CA ALA A 141 -5.58 -9.45 13.67
C ALA A 141 -6.47 -10.32 14.58
N GLY A 142 -7.72 -10.60 14.19
CA GLY A 142 -8.68 -11.36 14.99
C GLY A 142 -9.13 -10.64 16.26
N VAL A 143 -9.10 -9.30 16.27
CA VAL A 143 -9.44 -8.47 17.43
C VAL A 143 -10.88 -7.99 17.35
N ARG A 144 -11.61 -8.08 18.47
CA ARG A 144 -12.98 -7.56 18.54
C ARG A 144 -12.99 -6.04 18.47
N HIS A 145 -13.89 -5.48 17.67
CA HIS A 145 -14.04 -4.04 17.48
C HIS A 145 -15.51 -3.65 17.33
N GLY A 146 -15.80 -2.35 17.49
CA GLY A 146 -17.13 -1.77 17.34
C GLY A 146 -17.43 -1.16 15.97
N ILE A 147 -16.46 -1.18 15.04
CA ILE A 147 -16.64 -0.60 13.70
C ILE A 147 -17.76 -1.29 12.91
N GLU A 148 -18.59 -0.49 12.21
CA GLU A 148 -19.75 -0.97 11.46
C GLU A 148 -19.37 -1.91 10.29
N PRO A 149 -20.27 -2.82 9.85
CA PRO A 149 -20.05 -3.68 8.68
C PRO A 149 -19.66 -2.90 7.41
N TYR A 150 -18.86 -3.51 6.53
CA TYR A 150 -18.43 -2.87 5.27
C TYR A 150 -19.61 -2.35 4.44
N ALA A 151 -20.73 -3.08 4.38
CA ALA A 151 -21.95 -2.64 3.68
C ALA A 151 -22.50 -1.29 4.20
N ALA A 152 -22.33 -0.99 5.49
CA ALA A 152 -22.75 0.29 6.10
C ALA A 152 -21.69 1.40 5.96
N LEU A 153 -20.43 1.03 5.73
CA LEU A 153 -19.33 1.97 5.48
C LEU A 153 -19.25 2.37 4.00
N LEU A 154 -19.55 1.45 3.09
CA LEU A 154 -19.36 1.61 1.65
C LEU A 154 -19.98 2.89 1.07
N PRO A 155 -21.25 3.27 1.37
CA PRO A 155 -21.84 4.50 0.83
C PRO A 155 -21.14 5.79 1.27
N ARG A 156 -20.42 5.73 2.40
CA ARG A 156 -19.68 6.86 2.99
C ARG A 156 -18.18 6.79 2.71
N SER A 157 -17.72 5.72 2.08
CA SER A 157 -16.31 5.48 1.81
C SER A 157 -15.79 6.44 0.74
N PRO A 158 -14.48 6.74 0.72
CA PRO A 158 -13.84 7.50 -0.36
C PRO A 158 -14.23 7.10 -1.79
N LEU A 159 -14.48 5.82 -2.05
CA LEU A 159 -14.89 5.32 -3.37
C LEU A 159 -16.23 5.90 -3.85
N LEU A 160 -17.16 6.16 -2.92
CA LEU A 160 -18.52 6.62 -3.23
C LEU A 160 -18.84 8.02 -2.73
N ALA A 161 -18.08 8.56 -1.78
CA ALA A 161 -18.29 9.89 -1.22
C ALA A 161 -17.52 10.97 -1.99
N PHE A 162 -16.33 10.66 -2.51
CA PHE A 162 -15.54 11.65 -3.23
C PHE A 162 -16.09 11.93 -4.61
N ARG A 163 -15.98 13.19 -5.01
CA ARG A 163 -16.36 13.70 -6.33
C ARG A 163 -15.17 14.48 -6.86
N ALA A 164 -14.92 14.37 -8.16
CA ALA A 164 -14.07 15.32 -8.86
C ALA A 164 -14.68 16.73 -8.68
N ALA A 165 -13.85 17.75 -8.45
CA ALA A 165 -14.32 19.04 -7.92
C ALA A 165 -15.22 19.84 -8.88
N ALA A 166 -15.35 19.43 -10.14
CA ALA A 166 -16.29 20.01 -11.11
C ALA A 166 -16.92 18.93 -12.01
N PRO A 167 -18.20 19.05 -12.39
CA PRO A 167 -18.77 18.20 -13.42
C PRO A 167 -17.99 18.40 -14.74
N PRO A 168 -17.71 17.33 -15.49
CA PRO A 168 -17.01 17.45 -16.77
C PRO A 168 -17.84 18.34 -17.69
N SER A 169 -17.28 19.49 -18.06
CA SER A 169 -17.80 20.27 -19.19
C SER A 169 -17.28 19.64 -20.48
N PRO A 170 -18.00 19.72 -21.61
CA PRO A 170 -17.51 19.19 -22.88
C PRO A 170 -16.12 19.74 -23.19
N GLY A 171 -15.11 18.85 -23.27
CA GLY A 171 -13.72 19.23 -23.53
C GLY A 171 -12.88 19.66 -22.32
N VAL A 172 -13.45 19.73 -21.10
CA VAL A 172 -12.70 20.07 -19.88
C VAL A 172 -12.70 18.87 -18.92
N PRO A 173 -11.53 18.27 -18.63
CA PRO A 173 -11.43 17.20 -17.65
C PRO A 173 -11.95 17.67 -16.29
N ALA A 174 -12.70 16.82 -15.59
CA ALA A 174 -13.07 17.08 -14.20
C ALA A 174 -11.79 17.24 -13.36
N ALA A 175 -11.78 18.24 -12.47
CA ALA A 175 -10.62 18.51 -11.62
C ALA A 175 -10.27 17.28 -10.77
N PRO A 176 -8.99 16.88 -10.69
CA PRO A 176 -8.58 15.67 -9.98
C PRO A 176 -8.84 15.80 -8.47
N LEU A 177 -8.83 14.65 -7.80
CA LEU A 177 -8.80 14.63 -6.34
C LEU A 177 -7.51 15.27 -5.83
N THR A 178 -7.57 15.85 -4.64
CA THR A 178 -6.33 16.22 -3.94
C THR A 178 -5.52 14.97 -3.62
N VAL A 179 -4.19 15.11 -3.47
CA VAL A 179 -3.30 13.99 -3.12
C VAL A 179 -3.77 13.20 -1.88
N PRO A 180 -4.17 13.83 -0.75
CA PRO A 180 -4.71 13.10 0.39
C PRO A 180 -6.01 12.33 0.10
N GLN A 181 -6.88 12.88 -0.76
CA GLN A 181 -8.09 12.18 -1.19
C GLN A 181 -7.77 11.00 -2.11
N ALA A 182 -6.74 11.11 -2.95
CA ALA A 182 -6.29 10.02 -3.79
C ALA A 182 -5.75 8.84 -2.96
N TYR A 183 -4.93 9.09 -1.93
CA TYR A 183 -4.51 8.03 -1.00
C TYR A 183 -5.69 7.40 -0.24
N ALA A 184 -6.63 8.22 0.23
CA ALA A 184 -7.82 7.69 0.90
C ALA A 184 -8.68 6.84 -0.06
N LEU A 185 -8.74 7.20 -1.35
CA LEU A 185 -9.42 6.41 -2.40
C LEU A 185 -8.73 5.06 -2.60
N THR A 186 -7.42 5.04 -2.82
CA THR A 186 -6.63 3.83 -3.12
C THR A 186 -6.64 2.86 -1.93
N HIS A 187 -6.33 3.34 -0.73
CA HIS A 187 -6.31 2.53 0.48
C HIS A 187 -7.70 1.94 0.80
N THR A 188 -8.77 2.72 0.60
CA THR A 188 -10.15 2.21 0.76
C THR A 188 -10.42 1.06 -0.20
N ALA A 189 -10.02 1.17 -1.46
CA ALA A 189 -10.15 0.07 -2.41
C ALA A 189 -9.34 -1.15 -1.95
N PHE A 190 -8.08 -0.97 -1.56
CA PHE A 190 -7.23 -2.07 -1.11
C PHE A 190 -7.82 -2.82 0.08
N TYR A 191 -8.35 -2.11 1.08
CA TYR A 191 -8.94 -2.73 2.26
C TYR A 191 -10.26 -3.43 1.95
N LEU A 192 -11.15 -2.81 1.17
CA LEU A 192 -12.45 -3.41 0.82
C LEU A 192 -12.31 -4.63 -0.10
N GLY A 193 -11.38 -4.58 -1.06
CA GLY A 193 -11.14 -5.67 -2.00
C GLY A 193 -10.05 -6.65 -1.56
N ASP A 194 -9.55 -6.54 -0.32
CA ASP A 194 -8.41 -7.30 0.18
C ASP A 194 -7.23 -7.39 -0.82
N PHE A 195 -6.83 -6.23 -1.35
CA PHE A 195 -5.81 -6.09 -2.39
C PHE A 195 -6.08 -6.95 -3.64
N GLY A 196 -7.36 -7.14 -3.98
CA GLY A 196 -7.82 -7.89 -5.15
C GLY A 196 -8.13 -9.36 -4.87
N ARG A 197 -8.09 -9.80 -3.61
CA ARG A 197 -8.48 -11.15 -3.18
C ARG A 197 -9.96 -11.28 -2.82
N ALA A 198 -10.68 -10.17 -2.69
CA ALA A 198 -12.10 -10.12 -2.40
C ALA A 198 -12.83 -9.14 -3.32
N ASP A 199 -14.14 -9.34 -3.48
CA ASP A 199 -15.03 -8.36 -4.12
C ASP A 199 -15.22 -7.16 -3.18
N PRO A 200 -14.95 -5.91 -3.62
CA PRO A 200 -15.16 -4.71 -2.81
C PRO A 200 -16.63 -4.39 -2.50
N GLY A 201 -17.59 -5.17 -3.02
CA GLY A 201 -19.02 -5.03 -2.76
C GLY A 201 -19.69 -3.92 -3.58
N LEU A 202 -19.04 -3.48 -4.67
CA LEU A 202 -19.52 -2.41 -5.55
C LEU A 202 -20.20 -2.99 -6.80
N SER A 203 -21.34 -2.43 -7.19
CA SER A 203 -22.05 -2.83 -8.41
C SER A 203 -22.71 -1.65 -9.12
N GLY A 204 -23.14 -1.87 -10.37
CA GLY A 204 -23.94 -0.89 -11.13
C GLY A 204 -23.30 0.50 -11.21
N THR A 205 -24.09 1.52 -10.86
CA THR A 205 -23.67 2.93 -10.92
C THR A 205 -22.54 3.26 -9.95
N ASP A 206 -22.48 2.59 -8.81
CA ASP A 206 -21.47 2.83 -7.77
C ASP A 206 -20.10 2.34 -8.23
N LEU A 207 -20.06 1.16 -8.85
CA LEU A 207 -18.84 0.64 -9.47
C LEU A 207 -18.39 1.51 -10.64
N ALA A 208 -19.31 1.93 -11.50
CA ALA A 208 -19.01 2.82 -12.62
C ALA A 208 -18.45 4.17 -12.15
N HIS A 209 -19.01 4.73 -11.07
CA HIS A 209 -18.52 5.95 -10.44
C HIS A 209 -17.09 5.79 -9.92
N ALA A 210 -16.83 4.75 -9.11
CA ALA A 210 -15.49 4.49 -8.56
C ALA A 210 -14.43 4.29 -9.64
N ARG A 211 -14.76 3.54 -10.71
CA ARG A 211 -13.88 3.35 -11.88
C ARG A 211 -13.60 4.67 -12.60
N SER A 212 -14.63 5.46 -12.88
CA SER A 212 -14.49 6.76 -13.56
C SER A 212 -13.60 7.72 -12.76
N LEU A 213 -13.78 7.78 -11.44
CA LEU A 213 -12.95 8.58 -10.54
C LEU A 213 -11.49 8.10 -10.54
N THR A 214 -11.28 6.79 -10.48
CA THR A 214 -9.95 6.16 -10.55
C THR A 214 -9.25 6.50 -11.86
N HIS A 215 -9.94 6.39 -13.01
CA HIS A 215 -9.37 6.71 -14.32
C HIS A 215 -9.02 8.18 -14.45
N ALA A 216 -9.85 9.07 -13.93
CA ALA A 216 -9.58 10.51 -13.94
C ALA A 216 -8.34 10.85 -13.12
N MET A 217 -8.23 10.29 -11.92
CA MET A 217 -7.07 10.49 -11.07
C MET A 217 -5.80 9.88 -11.68
N LEU A 218 -5.90 8.69 -12.27
CA LEU A 218 -4.76 8.02 -12.89
C LEU A 218 -4.20 8.81 -14.08
N ARG A 219 -5.06 9.40 -14.92
CA ARG A 219 -4.62 10.31 -15.99
C ARG A 219 -3.88 11.54 -15.43
N HIS A 220 -4.35 12.09 -14.31
CA HIS A 220 -3.66 13.19 -13.65
C HIS A 220 -2.29 12.76 -13.11
N CYS A 221 -2.21 11.61 -12.44
CA CYS A 221 -0.93 11.09 -11.96
C CYS A 221 0.08 10.87 -13.10
N VAL A 222 -0.36 10.39 -14.26
CA VAL A 222 0.52 10.25 -15.44
C VAL A 222 0.97 11.59 -15.98
N ALA A 223 0.09 12.59 -16.04
CA ALA A 223 0.43 13.92 -16.55
C ALA A 223 1.42 14.66 -15.63
N GLU A 224 1.35 14.42 -14.33
CA GLU A 224 2.18 15.08 -13.30
C GLU A 224 3.32 14.20 -12.77
N ASP A 225 3.54 13.03 -13.39
CA ASP A 225 4.53 12.03 -12.95
C ASP A 225 4.43 11.67 -11.45
N LEU A 226 3.22 11.52 -10.92
CA LEU A 226 2.95 11.06 -9.55
C LEU A 226 3.02 9.52 -9.49
N TRP A 227 4.24 8.99 -9.45
CA TRP A 227 4.52 7.56 -9.61
C TRP A 227 3.92 6.67 -8.51
N ASP A 228 4.01 7.05 -7.23
CA ASP A 228 3.47 6.22 -6.15
C ASP A 228 1.95 6.06 -6.25
N LEU A 229 1.23 7.17 -6.42
CA LEU A 229 -0.20 7.17 -6.67
C LEU A 229 -0.57 6.49 -7.98
N ALA A 230 0.24 6.60 -9.04
CA ALA A 230 0.01 5.89 -10.29
C ALA A 230 0.02 4.36 -10.07
N ALA A 231 1.01 3.85 -9.34
CA ALA A 231 1.07 2.43 -8.98
C ALA A 231 -0.13 2.00 -8.11
N GLU A 232 -0.49 2.80 -7.10
CA GLU A 232 -1.65 2.51 -6.26
C GLU A 232 -2.97 2.50 -7.04
N LEU A 233 -3.16 3.43 -7.96
CA LEU A 233 -4.38 3.55 -8.76
C LEU A 233 -4.47 2.47 -9.85
N VAL A 234 -3.34 1.97 -10.38
CA VAL A 234 -3.32 0.77 -11.24
C VAL A 234 -3.80 -0.44 -10.45
N LEU A 235 -3.31 -0.64 -9.22
CA LEU A 235 -3.82 -1.68 -8.34
C LEU A 235 -5.31 -1.46 -8.00
N THR A 236 -5.73 -0.21 -7.83
CA THR A 236 -7.14 0.14 -7.59
C THR A 236 -8.04 -0.26 -8.77
N GLN A 237 -7.62 -0.03 -10.03
CA GLN A 237 -8.37 -0.53 -11.20
C GLN A 237 -8.53 -2.05 -11.15
N PHE A 238 -7.47 -2.77 -10.78
CA PHE A 238 -7.54 -4.22 -10.62
C PHE A 238 -8.51 -4.63 -9.51
N VAL A 239 -8.45 -3.99 -8.34
CA VAL A 239 -9.40 -4.24 -7.24
C VAL A 239 -10.85 -3.99 -7.68
N LEU A 240 -11.09 -2.94 -8.47
CA LEU A 240 -12.41 -2.62 -9.03
C LEU A 240 -12.83 -3.52 -10.20
N GLY A 241 -12.15 -4.64 -10.43
CA GLY A 241 -12.54 -5.64 -11.42
C GLY A 241 -12.14 -5.31 -12.86
N GLU A 242 -11.29 -4.32 -13.10
CA GLU A 242 -10.77 -4.00 -14.43
C GLU A 242 -9.44 -4.71 -14.71
N ASP A 243 -9.12 -4.93 -15.97
CA ASP A 243 -7.76 -5.28 -16.39
C ASP A 243 -7.02 -3.95 -16.68
N PRO A 244 -6.07 -3.51 -15.83
CA PRO A 244 -5.44 -2.21 -16.00
C PRO A 244 -4.75 -2.05 -17.37
N LEU A 245 -4.17 -3.13 -17.91
CA LEU A 245 -3.48 -3.13 -19.21
C LEU A 245 -4.44 -3.05 -20.40
N ARG A 246 -5.74 -3.16 -20.18
CA ARG A 246 -6.79 -2.98 -21.19
C ARG A 246 -7.50 -1.63 -21.07
N THR A 247 -7.06 -0.77 -20.16
CA THR A 247 -7.55 0.61 -20.03
C THR A 247 -6.47 1.58 -20.50
N PRO A 248 -6.80 2.65 -21.26
CA PRO A 248 -5.80 3.62 -21.69
C PRO A 248 -5.04 4.28 -20.53
N ALA A 249 -5.73 4.57 -19.42
CA ALA A 249 -5.12 5.18 -18.25
C ALA A 249 -4.16 4.20 -17.52
N GLY A 250 -4.55 2.94 -17.37
CA GLY A 250 -3.71 1.91 -16.75
C GLY A 250 -2.46 1.60 -17.55
N THR A 251 -2.58 1.43 -18.87
CA THR A 251 -1.42 1.23 -19.74
C THR A 251 -0.45 2.41 -19.68
N ALA A 252 -0.95 3.65 -19.77
CA ALA A 252 -0.11 4.84 -19.70
C ALA A 252 0.60 4.99 -18.34
N ALA A 253 -0.05 4.59 -17.24
CA ALA A 253 0.55 4.58 -15.92
C ALA A 253 1.65 3.53 -15.79
N VAL A 254 1.42 2.30 -16.26
CA VAL A 254 2.45 1.25 -16.27
C VAL A 254 3.66 1.66 -17.12
N GLU A 255 3.43 2.28 -18.28
CA GLU A 255 4.52 2.82 -19.10
C GLU A 255 5.25 3.98 -18.41
N SER A 256 4.55 4.86 -17.68
CA SER A 256 5.17 5.93 -16.89
C SER A 256 6.08 5.35 -15.80
N LEU A 257 5.59 4.36 -15.03
CA LEU A 257 6.38 3.65 -14.02
C LEU A 257 7.61 2.98 -14.64
N ALA A 258 7.45 2.31 -15.79
CA ALA A 258 8.55 1.64 -16.49
C ALA A 258 9.63 2.63 -16.97
N ARG A 259 9.25 3.84 -17.39
CA ARG A 259 10.21 4.90 -17.74
C ARG A 259 10.89 5.50 -16.52
N ALA A 260 10.19 5.57 -15.38
CA ALA A 260 10.71 6.12 -14.14
C ALA A 260 11.65 5.15 -13.39
N GLN A 261 11.44 3.83 -13.56
CA GLN A 261 12.28 2.82 -12.95
C GLN A 261 13.71 2.92 -13.47
N ARG A 262 14.66 3.04 -12.54
CA ARG A 262 16.09 3.09 -12.83
C ARG A 262 16.64 1.72 -13.19
N PRO A 263 17.84 1.63 -13.80
CA PRO A 263 18.49 0.37 -14.10
C PRO A 263 18.76 -0.53 -12.88
N ASP A 264 18.85 0.07 -11.68
CA ASP A 264 18.97 -0.65 -10.40
C ASP A 264 17.62 -1.11 -9.83
N GLY A 265 16.51 -0.86 -10.53
CA GLY A 265 15.16 -1.29 -10.17
C GLY A 265 14.37 -0.31 -9.30
N ALA A 266 15.00 0.74 -8.79
CA ALA A 266 14.34 1.71 -7.91
C ALA A 266 13.46 2.69 -8.70
N LEU A 267 12.36 3.13 -8.09
CA LEU A 267 11.68 4.37 -8.46
C LEU A 267 12.19 5.49 -7.54
N PRO A 268 12.77 6.58 -8.06
CA PRO A 268 13.64 7.46 -7.27
C PRO A 268 12.90 8.41 -6.31
N GLY A 269 11.57 8.39 -6.28
CA GLY A 269 10.75 9.29 -5.48
C GLY A 269 9.26 8.96 -5.59
N ARG A 270 8.42 9.72 -4.89
CA ARG A 270 6.95 9.65 -5.07
C ARG A 270 6.50 10.21 -6.41
N SER A 271 7.24 11.19 -6.92
CA SER A 271 7.03 11.81 -8.22
C SER A 271 8.34 12.29 -8.83
N ALA A 272 8.32 12.73 -10.09
CA ALA A 272 9.48 13.37 -10.71
C ALA A 272 9.98 14.58 -9.91
N ALA A 273 9.07 15.41 -9.37
CA ALA A 273 9.43 16.58 -8.57
C ALA A 273 10.01 16.23 -7.18
N LEU A 274 9.70 15.04 -6.66
CA LEU A 274 10.17 14.54 -5.38
C LEU A 274 11.24 13.44 -5.54
N ALA A 275 11.77 13.27 -6.75
CA ALA A 275 12.84 12.32 -7.01
C ALA A 275 14.11 12.74 -6.26
N ALA A 276 14.78 11.76 -5.64
CA ALA A 276 16.08 11.98 -5.04
C ALA A 276 17.07 12.52 -6.08
N ALA A 277 17.85 13.52 -5.67
CA ALA A 277 18.84 14.14 -6.55
C ALA A 277 19.88 13.11 -7.03
N PRO A 278 20.43 13.27 -8.25
CA PRO A 278 21.55 12.47 -8.70
C PRO A 278 22.71 12.53 -7.69
N GLY A 279 23.17 11.36 -7.23
CA GLY A 279 24.26 11.27 -6.25
C GLY A 279 23.84 11.49 -4.79
N ALA A 280 22.55 11.54 -4.47
CA ALA A 280 22.09 11.58 -3.08
C ALA A 280 22.70 10.43 -2.24
N PRO A 281 23.05 10.66 -0.96
CA PRO A 281 23.53 9.60 -0.07
C PRO A 281 22.54 8.42 -0.01
N ALA A 282 23.06 7.20 0.12
CA ALA A 282 22.24 5.97 0.05
C ALA A 282 21.01 6.00 0.97
N GLY A 283 21.16 6.43 2.23
CA GLY A 283 20.04 6.52 3.17
C GLY A 283 19.02 7.62 2.82
N GLU A 284 19.43 8.69 2.14
CA GLU A 284 18.50 9.71 1.63
C GLU A 284 17.76 9.19 0.41
N PHE A 285 18.49 8.59 -0.54
CA PHE A 285 17.91 7.95 -1.70
C PHE A 285 16.88 6.89 -1.31
N PHE A 286 17.23 6.01 -0.36
CA PHE A 286 16.32 5.00 0.16
C PHE A 286 15.02 5.61 0.69
N ARG A 287 15.11 6.64 1.55
CA ARG A 287 13.92 7.29 2.13
C ARG A 287 12.98 7.88 1.08
N SER A 288 13.53 8.39 -0.03
CA SER A 288 12.74 8.90 -1.14
C SER A 288 12.14 7.78 -2.00
N ALA A 289 12.91 6.70 -2.22
CA ALA A 289 12.60 5.68 -3.21
C ALA A 289 11.79 4.48 -2.68
N TYR A 290 11.94 4.11 -1.41
CA TYR A 290 11.49 2.80 -0.92
C TYR A 290 9.98 2.60 -1.10
N HIS A 291 9.19 3.61 -0.76
CA HIS A 291 7.72 3.51 -0.77
C HIS A 291 7.20 3.27 -2.19
N THR A 292 7.60 4.10 -3.14
CA THR A 292 7.20 3.99 -4.55
C THR A 292 7.65 2.66 -5.17
N THR A 293 8.88 2.23 -4.84
CA THR A 293 9.44 0.96 -5.32
C THR A 293 8.65 -0.23 -4.76
N LEU A 294 8.33 -0.19 -3.46
CA LEU A 294 7.54 -1.21 -2.77
C LEU A 294 6.13 -1.32 -3.33
N VAL A 295 5.42 -0.21 -3.50
CA VAL A 295 4.05 -0.23 -4.02
C VAL A 295 4.00 -0.65 -5.50
N THR A 296 5.06 -0.34 -6.26
CA THR A 296 5.20 -0.83 -7.65
C THR A 296 5.41 -2.34 -7.67
N ALA A 297 6.27 -2.89 -6.81
CA ALA A 297 6.44 -4.33 -6.67
C ALA A 297 5.13 -5.03 -6.28
N LEU A 298 4.42 -4.48 -5.29
CA LEU A 298 3.13 -4.99 -4.81
C LEU A 298 2.09 -5.00 -5.94
N MET A 299 1.89 -3.85 -6.60
CA MET A 299 0.95 -3.70 -7.71
C MET A 299 1.28 -4.69 -8.82
N ALA A 300 2.52 -4.73 -9.29
CA ALA A 300 2.90 -5.55 -10.43
C ALA A 300 2.78 -7.05 -10.11
N SER A 301 3.14 -7.47 -8.90
CA SER A 301 2.97 -8.86 -8.43
C SER A 301 1.51 -9.29 -8.37
N ILE A 302 0.61 -8.40 -7.90
CA ILE A 302 -0.82 -8.71 -7.78
C ILE A 302 -1.49 -8.72 -9.15
N VAL A 303 -1.26 -7.70 -9.97
CA VAL A 303 -1.92 -7.55 -11.28
C VAL A 303 -1.52 -8.67 -12.25
N THR A 304 -0.30 -9.18 -12.14
CA THR A 304 0.16 -10.35 -12.93
C THR A 304 -0.32 -11.68 -12.39
N SER A 305 -0.78 -11.74 -11.14
CA SER A 305 -1.32 -12.96 -10.55
C SER A 305 -2.72 -13.26 -11.10
N PRO A 306 -3.07 -14.54 -11.34
CA PRO A 306 -4.42 -14.89 -11.73
C PRO A 306 -5.43 -14.37 -10.70
N ARG A 307 -6.51 -13.72 -11.17
CA ARG A 307 -7.63 -13.40 -10.29
C ARG A 307 -8.16 -14.70 -9.69
N ARG A 308 -8.18 -14.78 -8.37
CA ARG A 308 -8.96 -15.79 -7.68
C ARG A 308 -10.42 -15.36 -7.81
N LEU A 309 -11.12 -15.90 -8.80
CA LEU A 309 -12.57 -15.75 -8.84
C LEU A 309 -13.14 -16.50 -7.62
N PRO A 310 -14.11 -15.91 -6.90
CA PRO A 310 -14.81 -16.60 -5.82
C PRO A 310 -15.55 -17.84 -6.32
#